data_AF-A0A133V5K8-F1
#
_entry.id   AF-A0A133V5K8-F1
#
_cell.length_a   1.000
_cell.length_b   1.000
_cell.length_c   1.000
_cell.angle_alpha   90.00
_cell.angle_beta   90.00
_cell.angle_gamma   90.00
#
_symmetry.space_group_name_H-M   'P 1'
#
loop_
_entity.id
_entity.type
_entity.pdbx_description
1 polymer ?
#
loop_
_entity_poly.entity_id
_entity_poly.type
_entity_poly.pdbx_seq_one_letter_code
_entity_poly.pdbx_strand_id
1 'polypeptide(L)'
;MKQVKGNYKIEKALIFGSRARDDYLKESDVDILLVSSDFKGIRFPTRSARMMEYWNLDYGDPEFLCYTPKEFNQMKEKLTIVKTAVEEGVSVI
;
A
#
# COMPACT_ATOMS: atom_id res chain seq x y z
N MET A 1 -22.04 18.78 1.88
CA MET A 1 -21.16 17.67 1.44
C MET A 1 -20.49 17.09 2.67
N LYS A 2 -20.65 15.79 2.93
CA LYS A 2 -20.00 15.10 4.07
C LYS A 2 -18.49 15.05 3.82
N GLN A 3 -17.73 16.01 4.33
CA GLN A 3 -16.28 15.89 4.43
C GLN A 3 -15.96 15.08 5.68
N VAL A 4 -15.80 13.77 5.49
CA VAL A 4 -15.01 12.94 6.39
C VAL A 4 -14.01 12.22 5.49
N LYS A 5 -12.93 12.90 5.11
CA LYS A 5 -11.76 12.23 4.51
C LYS A 5 -10.60 12.39 5.47
N GLY A 6 -10.31 11.30 6.18
CA GLY A 6 -9.28 11.25 7.22
C GLY A 6 -7.90 11.50 6.63
N ASN A 7 -7.15 12.39 7.27
CA ASN A 7 -5.74 12.59 6.99
C ASN A 7 -4.95 11.43 7.58
N TYR A 8 -4.89 10.30 6.88
CA TYR A 8 -3.97 9.23 7.25
C TYR A 8 -2.55 9.77 7.17
N LYS A 9 -1.84 9.78 8.29
CA LYS A 9 -0.41 10.07 8.30
C LYS A 9 0.34 8.87 7.74
N ILE A 10 0.68 8.92 6.46
CA ILE A 10 1.47 7.88 5.81
C ILE A 10 2.92 8.04 6.23
N GLU A 11 3.46 7.01 6.88
CA GLU A 11 4.84 6.95 7.37
C GLU A 11 5.78 6.25 6.36
N LYS A 12 5.21 5.41 5.49
CA LYS A 12 5.92 4.78 4.37
C LYS A 12 4.95 4.46 3.25
N ALA A 13 5.37 4.68 2.01
CA ALA A 13 4.67 4.25 0.81
C ALA A 13 5.67 3.62 -0.16
N LEU A 14 5.41 2.39 -0.59
CA LEU A 14 6.20 1.66 -1.57
C LEU A 14 5.31 1.24 -2.72
N ILE A 15 5.75 1.47 -3.96
CA ILE A 15 5.23 0.77 -5.13
C ILE A 15 6.15 -0.44 -5.34
N PHE A 16 5.58 -1.63 -5.48
CA PHE A 16 6.35 -2.85 -5.70
C PHE A 16 5.72 -3.68 -6.84
N GLY A 17 6.15 -4.92 -7.01
CA GLY A 17 5.58 -5.80 -8.02
C GLY A 17 6.02 -5.42 -9.43
N SER A 18 5.21 -5.81 -10.43
CA SER A 18 5.63 -5.78 -11.83
C SER A 18 5.95 -4.38 -12.34
N ARG A 19 5.20 -3.39 -11.87
CA ARG A 19 5.42 -1.97 -12.23
C ARG A 19 6.70 -1.40 -11.65
N ALA A 20 7.12 -1.86 -10.47
CA ALA A 20 8.41 -1.45 -9.90
C ALA A 20 9.60 -2.13 -10.61
N ARG A 21 9.41 -3.34 -11.14
CA ARG A 21 10.44 -4.09 -11.88
C ARG A 21 10.48 -3.80 -13.39
N ASP A 22 9.57 -2.96 -13.89
CA ASP A 22 9.44 -2.63 -15.31
C ASP A 22 9.10 -3.84 -16.22
N ASP A 23 8.54 -4.92 -15.65
CA ASP A 23 8.11 -6.14 -16.35
C ASP A 23 6.57 -6.25 -16.45
N TYR A 24 5.85 -5.13 -16.25
CA TYR A 24 4.40 -5.05 -16.23
C TYR A 24 3.75 -5.10 -17.63
N LEU A 25 2.52 -5.59 -17.66
CA LEU A 25 1.62 -5.48 -18.82
C LEU A 25 0.73 -4.25 -18.67
N LYS A 26 0.10 -3.83 -19.76
CA LYS A 26 -0.79 -2.65 -19.74
C LYS A 26 -1.91 -2.78 -18.71
N GLU A 27 -2.42 -4.00 -18.55
CA GLU A 27 -3.52 -4.37 -17.64
C GLU A 27 -3.04 -4.71 -16.23
N SER A 28 -1.73 -4.67 -15.96
CA SER A 28 -1.19 -4.93 -14.62
C SER A 28 -1.73 -3.93 -13.61
N ASP A 29 -2.10 -4.45 -12.47
CA ASP A 29 -2.41 -3.71 -11.25
C ASP A 29 -1.21 -2.89 -10.76
N VAL A 30 -1.50 -2.00 -9.81
CA VAL A 30 -0.49 -1.22 -9.10
C VAL A 30 -0.42 -1.72 -7.66
N ASP A 31 0.62 -2.48 -7.34
CA ASP A 31 0.90 -2.95 -5.99
C ASP A 31 1.44 -1.82 -5.10
N ILE A 32 0.70 -1.45 -4.07
CA ILE A 32 1.04 -0.33 -3.18
C ILE A 32 1.04 -0.78 -1.73
N LEU A 33 2.19 -0.70 -1.07
CA LEU A 33 2.31 -0.91 0.36
C LEU A 33 2.31 0.42 1.09
N LEU A 34 1.36 0.60 2.00
CA LEU A 34 1.25 1.78 2.86
C LEU A 34 1.47 1.40 4.33
N VAL A 35 2.27 2.20 5.04
CA VAL A 35 2.44 2.10 6.49
C VAL A 35 1.90 3.35 7.15
N SER A 36 0.99 3.18 8.11
CA SER A 36 0.45 4.27 8.92
C SER A 36 0.01 3.77 10.29
N SER A 37 0.38 4.49 11.34
CA SER A 37 -0.13 4.26 12.68
C SER A 37 -1.66 4.43 12.78
N ASP A 38 -2.27 5.21 11.88
CA ASP A 38 -3.71 5.45 11.82
C ASP A 38 -4.51 4.22 11.34
N PHE A 39 -3.83 3.17 10.84
CA PHE A 39 -4.47 1.89 10.53
C PHE A 39 -4.77 1.03 11.78
N LYS A 40 -4.24 1.41 12.94
CA LYS A 40 -4.44 0.67 14.19
C LYS A 40 -5.93 0.62 14.56
N GLY A 41 -6.42 -0.58 14.89
CA GLY A 41 -7.82 -0.81 15.24
C GLY A 41 -8.78 -0.92 14.04
N ILE A 42 -8.29 -0.71 12.81
CA ILE A 42 -9.06 -0.93 11.58
C ILE A 42 -8.77 -2.35 11.08
N ARG A 43 -9.82 -3.08 10.68
CA ARG A 43 -9.68 -4.41 10.05
C ARG A 43 -8.93 -4.31 8.73
N PHE A 44 -8.03 -5.25 8.46
CA PHE A 44 -7.13 -5.19 7.30
C PHE A 44 -7.86 -4.95 5.96
N PRO A 45 -8.92 -5.70 5.58
CA PRO A 45 -9.62 -5.46 4.30
C PRO A 45 -10.28 -4.08 4.22
N THR A 46 -10.74 -3.55 5.36
CA THR A 46 -11.34 -2.21 5.44
C THR A 46 -10.31 -1.11 5.17
N ARG A 47 -9.03 -1.35 5.48
CA ARG A 47 -7.96 -0.37 5.20
C ARG A 47 -7.78 -0.19 3.70
N SER A 48 -7.62 -1.29 2.96
CA SER A 48 -7.48 -1.31 1.51
C SER A 48 -8.70 -0.70 0.81
N ALA A 49 -9.92 -1.07 1.22
CA ALA A 49 -11.15 -0.49 0.69
C ALA A 49 -11.22 1.04 0.88
N ARG A 50 -10.78 1.55 2.04
CA ARG A 50 -10.70 3.00 2.28
C ARG A 50 -9.65 3.67 1.40
N MET A 51 -8.52 3.02 1.12
CA MET A 51 -7.47 3.58 0.27
C MET A 51 -7.90 3.61 -1.21
N MET A 52 -8.69 2.64 -1.65
CA MET A 52 -9.30 2.65 -2.99
C MET A 52 -10.15 3.92 -3.23
N GLU A 53 -10.81 4.49 -2.22
CA GLU A 53 -11.56 5.75 -2.34
C GLU A 53 -10.70 7.00 -2.66
N TYR A 54 -9.38 6.87 -2.57
CA TYR A 54 -8.41 7.93 -2.91
C TYR A 54 -7.73 7.68 -4.26
N TRP A 55 -7.88 6.49 -4.86
CA TRP A 55 -7.27 6.19 -6.15
C TRP A 55 -8.06 6.84 -7.28
N ASN A 56 -7.37 7.65 -8.08
CA ASN A 56 -7.96 8.38 -9.21
C ASN A 56 -7.03 8.42 -10.42
N LEU A 57 -6.06 7.51 -10.49
CA LEU A 57 -5.10 7.43 -11.58
C LEU A 57 -5.56 6.43 -12.64
N ASP A 58 -5.39 6.79 -13.91
CA ASP A 58 -5.64 5.92 -15.06
C ASP A 58 -4.38 5.10 -15.39
N TYR A 59 -3.89 4.35 -14.40
CA TYR A 59 -2.62 3.63 -14.45
C TYR A 59 -2.75 2.15 -14.05
N GLY A 60 -3.98 1.64 -13.95
CA GLY A 60 -4.31 0.29 -13.47
C GLY A 60 -5.09 0.32 -12.14
N ASP A 61 -5.69 -0.82 -11.79
CA ASP A 61 -6.38 -1.00 -10.52
C ASP A 61 -5.34 -1.12 -9.38
N PRO A 62 -5.53 -0.43 -8.25
CA PRO A 62 -4.56 -0.47 -7.16
C PRO A 62 -4.81 -1.70 -6.26
N GLU A 63 -3.75 -2.41 -5.89
CA GLU A 63 -3.77 -3.34 -4.77
C GLU A 63 -3.06 -2.71 -3.56
N PHE A 64 -3.86 -2.28 -2.58
CA PHE A 64 -3.33 -1.67 -1.36
C PHE A 64 -3.07 -2.70 -0.26
N LEU A 65 -1.81 -2.80 0.17
CA LEU A 65 -1.42 -3.49 1.39
C LEU A 65 -1.15 -2.48 2.52
N CYS A 66 -2.07 -2.43 3.49
CA CYS A 66 -2.08 -1.38 4.52
C CYS A 66 -1.68 -1.92 5.90
N TYR A 67 -0.49 -1.55 6.38
CA TYR A 67 0.07 -2.03 7.65
C TYR A 67 0.26 -0.91 8.67
N THR A 68 0.08 -1.25 9.95
CA THR A 68 0.66 -0.43 11.02
C THR A 68 2.17 -0.59 11.06
N PRO A 69 2.94 0.36 11.64
CA PRO A 69 4.38 0.22 11.80
C PRO A 69 4.79 -1.08 12.52
N LYS A 70 3.99 -1.52 13.50
CA LYS A 70 4.23 -2.77 14.22
C LYS A 70 4.09 -3.98 13.31
N GLU A 71 2.99 -4.07 12.56
CA GLU A 71 2.74 -5.18 11.63
C GLU A 71 3.82 -5.20 10.52
N PHE A 72 4.14 -4.05 9.94
CA PHE A 72 5.17 -3.93 8.90
C PHE A 72 6.54 -4.44 9.39
N ASN A 73 7.00 -3.95 10.55
CA ASN A 73 8.29 -4.38 11.12
C ASN A 73 8.32 -5.87 11.45
N GLN A 74 7.18 -6.49 11.77
CA GLN A 74 7.11 -7.93 12.00
C GLN A 74 7.12 -8.74 10.70
N MET A 75 6.53 -8.21 9.62
CA MET A 75 6.38 -8.94 8.36
C MET A 75 7.61 -8.81 7.47
N LYS A 76 8.32 -7.67 7.48
CA LYS A 76 9.52 -7.46 6.66
C LYS A 76 10.67 -8.42 6.98
N GLU A 77 10.71 -8.96 8.20
CA GLU A 77 11.73 -9.93 8.64
C GLU A 77 11.37 -11.39 8.29
N LYS A 78 10.19 -11.63 7.70
CA LYS A 78 9.69 -12.96 7.33
C LYS A 78 9.63 -13.11 5.82
N LEU A 79 9.58 -14.35 5.33
CA LEU A 79 9.34 -14.63 3.90
C LEU A 79 7.87 -14.30 3.55
N THR A 80 7.59 -13.02 3.34
CA THR A 80 6.25 -12.47 3.06
C THR A 80 6.31 -11.45 1.94
N ILE A 81 5.16 -11.10 1.37
CA ILE A 81 5.05 -10.04 0.36
C ILE A 81 5.60 -8.68 0.85
N VAL A 82 5.55 -8.44 2.17
CA VAL A 82 6.14 -7.22 2.76
C VAL A 82 7.66 -7.21 2.61
N LYS A 83 8.31 -8.36 2.73
CA LYS A 83 9.76 -8.47 2.51
C LYS A 83 10.11 -8.21 1.05
N THR A 84 9.38 -8.82 0.11
CA THR A 84 9.53 -8.54 -1.34
C THR A 84 9.33 -7.06 -1.64
N ALA A 85 8.28 -6.44 -1.09
CA ALA A 85 8.03 -5.01 -1.26
C ALA A 85 9.17 -4.13 -0.71
N VAL A 86 9.86 -4.55 0.35
CA VAL A 86 11.01 -3.82 0.89
C VAL A 86 12.27 -4.02 0.04
N GLU A 87 12.47 -5.21 -0.53
CA GLU A 87 13.64 -5.54 -1.35
C GLU A 87 13.59 -4.94 -2.75
N GLU A 88 12.40 -4.91 -3.36
CA GLU A 88 12.19 -4.50 -4.76
C GLU A 88 11.47 -3.17 -4.91
N GLY A 89 10.78 -2.71 -3.86
CA GLY A 89 9.87 -1.57 -3.97
C GLY A 89 10.56 -0.22 -4.03
N VAL A 90 9.93 0.70 -4.75
CA VAL A 90 10.36 2.10 -4.88
C VAL A 90 9.62 2.96 -3.86
N SER A 91 10.37 3.71 -3.04
CA SER A 91 9.81 4.68 -2.10
C SER A 91 9.29 5.91 -2.84
N VAL A 92 8.07 6.34 -2.53
CA VAL A 92 7.39 7.46 -3.22
C VAL A 92 7.04 8.64 -2.32
N ILE A 93 7.49 8.62 -1.06
CA ILE A 93 7.43 9.74 -0.10
C ILE A 93 8.73 9.89 0.67
#